data_AF-A0A6C0KJF5-F1
#
_entry.id   AF-A0A6C0KJF5-F1
#
_cell.length_a   1.000
_cell.length_b   1.000
_cell.length_c   1.000
_cell.angle_alpha   90.00
_cell.angle_beta   90.00
_cell.angle_gamma   90.00
#
_symmetry.space_group_name_H-M   'P 1'
#
loop_
_entity.id
_entity.type
_entity.pdbx_description
1 polymer ?
#
loop_
_entity_poly.entity_id
_entity_poly.type
_entity_poly.pdbx_seq_one_letter_code
_entity_poly.pdbx_strand_id
1 'polypeptide(L)'
;MYMEQQFYYLPIGKHVSPANALDKCNITDYLRLFSRISPSVNAVMECIINDFEGIHENIRISSTCPTICDKYGFDFTYNYPKIHEYIAQFNVDNIILGDWCIQYSDNNQKYGICIEEFKKCMEDDVPVIVMAAYPMKEIVLLQDFLSKQYDHKMFYFLVATGESSVHENIFTIPPEKSGMMNDYVSWEIILNNIKAFHSSKNVKIPQRNVVMGGIPRQEHVIHLKSAKKNNIRSGFKLAFIEK
;
A
#
# COMPACT_ATOMS: atom_id res chain seq x y z
N MET A 1 -11.46 -24.39 -9.55
CA MET A 1 -11.93 -23.69 -8.34
C MET A 1 -11.11 -22.41 -8.26
N TYR A 2 -11.59 -21.32 -8.86
CA TYR A 2 -10.90 -20.04 -8.83
C TYR A 2 -11.10 -19.46 -7.43
N MET A 3 -10.03 -19.23 -6.66
CA MET A 3 -10.14 -18.38 -5.48
C MET A 3 -10.50 -17.00 -6.01
N GLU A 4 -11.66 -16.47 -5.63
CA GLU A 4 -11.96 -15.04 -5.79
C GLU A 4 -10.77 -14.26 -5.21
N GLN A 5 -10.17 -13.41 -6.02
CA GLN A 5 -9.06 -12.58 -5.60
C GLN A 5 -9.59 -11.60 -4.55
N GLN A 6 -9.28 -11.87 -3.28
CA GLN A 6 -9.79 -11.06 -2.16
C GLN A 6 -9.15 -9.67 -2.10
N PHE A 7 -8.00 -9.48 -2.74
CA PHE A 7 -7.23 -8.24 -2.72
C PHE A 7 -6.46 -8.06 -4.02
N TYR A 8 -6.35 -6.82 -4.48
CA TYR A 8 -5.27 -6.44 -5.39
C TYR A 8 -4.03 -6.02 -4.62
N TYR A 9 -2.89 -6.15 -5.27
CA TYR A 9 -1.60 -5.79 -4.73
C TYR A 9 -0.98 -4.68 -5.57
N LEU A 10 -0.60 -3.59 -4.94
CA LEU A 10 0.04 -2.43 -5.58
C LEU A 10 1.44 -2.23 -4.99
N PRO A 11 2.49 -2.85 -5.56
CA PRO A 11 3.86 -2.58 -5.17
C PRO A 11 4.32 -1.20 -5.70
N ILE A 12 4.85 -0.37 -4.80
CA ILE A 12 5.33 0.97 -5.12
C ILE A 12 6.48 1.35 -4.16
N GLY A 13 7.61 1.86 -4.65
CA GLY A 13 8.74 2.17 -3.76
C GLY A 13 9.88 2.89 -4.45
N LYS A 14 10.78 3.48 -3.67
CA LYS A 14 12.06 4.05 -4.20
C LYS A 14 13.00 2.98 -4.79
N HIS A 15 12.65 1.71 -4.64
CA HIS A 15 13.32 0.55 -5.18
C HIS A 15 12.32 -0.59 -5.39
N VAL A 16 12.68 -1.57 -6.22
CA VAL A 16 11.84 -2.71 -6.64
C VAL A 16 11.55 -3.75 -5.54
N SER A 17 11.95 -3.47 -4.29
CA SER A 17 11.83 -4.44 -3.20
C SER A 17 10.40 -4.85 -2.84
N PRO A 18 9.36 -3.98 -2.89
CA PRO A 18 7.99 -4.41 -2.64
C PRO A 18 7.51 -5.45 -3.67
N ALA A 19 7.85 -5.28 -4.95
CA ALA A 19 7.53 -6.25 -5.99
C ALA A 19 8.30 -7.58 -5.79
N ASN A 20 9.59 -7.50 -5.43
CA ASN A 20 10.37 -8.71 -5.12
C ASN A 20 9.83 -9.46 -3.89
N ALA A 21 9.27 -8.75 -2.90
CA ALA A 21 8.66 -9.37 -1.73
C ALA A 21 7.39 -10.15 -2.11
N LEU A 22 6.56 -9.60 -3.01
CA LEU A 22 5.41 -10.30 -3.59
C LEU A 22 5.82 -11.57 -4.32
N ASP A 23 6.84 -11.47 -5.19
CA ASP A 23 7.38 -12.63 -5.92
C ASP A 23 7.82 -13.74 -4.96
N LYS A 24 8.50 -13.38 -3.86
CA LYS A 24 8.92 -14.33 -2.80
C LYS A 24 7.76 -14.93 -1.99
N CYS A 25 6.65 -14.20 -1.87
CA CYS A 25 5.42 -14.70 -1.23
C CYS A 25 4.55 -15.55 -2.20
N ASN A 26 5.06 -15.88 -3.40
CA ASN A 26 4.32 -16.54 -4.48
C ASN A 26 3.06 -15.77 -4.92
N ILE A 27 3.05 -14.45 -4.77
CA ILE A 27 1.98 -13.58 -5.28
C ILE A 27 2.49 -12.97 -6.58
N THR A 28 2.12 -13.57 -7.71
CA THR A 28 2.59 -13.16 -9.04
C THR A 28 1.61 -12.27 -9.80
N ASP A 29 0.36 -12.22 -9.33
CA ASP A 29 -0.71 -11.40 -9.88
C ASP A 29 -0.88 -10.13 -9.05
N TYR A 30 -0.21 -9.06 -9.49
CA TYR A 30 -0.19 -7.75 -8.86
C TYR A 30 -0.10 -6.66 -9.92
N LEU A 31 -0.52 -5.44 -9.55
CA LEU A 31 -0.49 -4.27 -10.44
C LEU A 31 0.96 -3.91 -10.78
N ARG A 32 1.35 -4.06 -12.04
CA ARG A 32 2.75 -3.93 -12.46
C ARG A 32 3.20 -2.51 -12.74
N LEU A 33 2.26 -1.57 -12.84
CA LEU A 33 2.49 -0.18 -13.28
C LEU A 33 3.67 0.49 -12.56
N PHE A 34 3.76 0.36 -11.23
CA PHE A 34 4.84 0.95 -10.42
C PHE A 34 5.84 -0.08 -9.87
N SER A 35 5.74 -1.35 -10.27
CA SER A 35 6.45 -2.47 -9.63
C SER A 35 7.95 -2.54 -9.92
N ARG A 36 8.37 -2.06 -11.10
CA ARG A 36 9.76 -2.16 -11.60
C ARG A 36 10.38 -0.78 -11.88
N ILE A 37 9.76 0.27 -11.35
CA ILE A 37 10.24 1.65 -11.44
C ILE A 37 10.46 2.21 -10.03
N SER A 38 11.20 3.31 -9.93
CA SER A 38 11.53 3.95 -8.66
C SER A 38 10.90 5.35 -8.52
N PRO A 39 9.56 5.45 -8.35
CA PRO A 39 8.89 6.74 -8.34
C PRO A 39 9.02 7.48 -7.01
N SER A 40 8.93 8.81 -7.04
CA SER A 40 8.58 9.59 -5.86
C SER A 40 7.06 9.58 -5.65
N VAL A 41 6.59 9.74 -4.41
CA VAL A 41 5.14 9.81 -4.12
C VAL A 41 4.47 10.94 -4.90
N ASN A 42 5.08 12.13 -4.96
CA ASN A 42 4.53 13.27 -5.70
C ASN A 42 4.37 12.96 -7.19
N ALA A 43 5.36 12.31 -7.81
CA ALA A 43 5.30 11.96 -9.22
C ALA A 43 4.20 10.90 -9.50
N VAL A 44 3.97 9.95 -8.59
CA VAL A 44 2.83 9.01 -8.69
C VAL A 44 1.50 9.74 -8.60
N MET A 45 1.35 10.64 -7.64
CA MET A 45 0.13 11.43 -7.49
C MET A 45 -0.14 12.27 -8.74
N GLU A 46 0.88 12.98 -9.25
CA GLU A 46 0.78 13.78 -10.47
C GLU A 46 0.41 12.93 -11.68
N CYS A 47 1.03 11.75 -11.83
CA CYS A 47 0.72 10.81 -12.90
C CYS A 47 -0.74 10.35 -12.85
N ILE A 48 -1.26 10.01 -11.67
CA ILE A 48 -2.67 9.61 -11.49
C ILE A 48 -3.61 10.79 -11.78
N ILE A 49 -3.29 12.00 -11.31
CA ILE A 49 -4.10 13.22 -11.55
C ILE A 49 -4.23 13.51 -13.05
N ASN A 50 -3.15 13.31 -13.81
CA ASN A 50 -3.11 13.54 -15.25
C ASN A 50 -3.56 12.31 -16.06
N ASP A 51 -4.32 11.39 -15.46
CA ASP A 51 -4.82 10.17 -16.11
C ASP A 51 -3.73 9.35 -16.83
N PHE A 52 -2.55 9.29 -16.23
CA PHE A 52 -1.35 8.61 -16.74
C PHE A 52 -0.82 9.16 -18.07
N GLU A 53 -1.33 10.29 -18.56
CA GLU A 53 -0.82 10.92 -19.78
C GLU A 53 0.69 11.09 -19.67
N GLY A 54 1.44 10.70 -20.69
CA GLY A 54 2.90 10.89 -20.73
C GLY A 54 3.74 9.96 -19.87
N ILE A 55 3.15 9.00 -19.16
CA ILE A 55 3.95 7.92 -18.56
C ILE A 55 4.60 7.11 -19.68
N HIS A 56 5.89 6.83 -19.56
CA HIS A 56 6.67 6.13 -20.57
C HIS A 56 6.66 6.79 -21.97
N GLU A 57 6.25 8.06 -22.09
CA GLU A 57 6.39 8.85 -23.31
C GLU A 57 7.62 9.75 -23.24
N ASN A 58 8.16 10.10 -24.41
CA ASN A 58 9.35 10.99 -24.53
C ASN A 58 10.50 10.55 -23.63
N ILE A 59 10.66 9.22 -23.52
CA ILE A 59 11.70 8.58 -22.74
C ILE A 59 13.07 9.13 -23.16
N ARG A 60 13.88 9.49 -22.18
CA ARG A 60 15.22 10.05 -22.37
C ARG A 60 16.21 9.42 -21.40
N ILE A 61 17.49 9.53 -21.72
CA ILE A 61 18.54 9.32 -20.73
C ILE A 61 18.58 10.57 -19.84
N SER A 62 18.49 10.37 -18.53
CA SER A 62 18.59 11.47 -17.57
C SER A 62 19.95 12.18 -17.70
N SER A 63 19.94 13.51 -17.57
CA SER A 63 21.16 14.32 -17.64
C SER A 63 22.00 14.24 -16.37
N THR A 64 21.43 13.74 -15.27
CA THR A 64 22.06 13.69 -13.94
C THR A 64 22.47 12.29 -13.51
N CYS A 65 21.90 11.25 -14.14
CA CYS A 65 22.14 9.85 -13.85
C CYS A 65 21.98 9.06 -15.16
N PRO A 66 22.76 8.01 -15.45
CA PRO A 66 22.58 7.19 -16.65
C PRO A 66 21.34 6.28 -16.54
N THR A 67 20.17 6.86 -16.29
CA THR A 67 18.89 6.16 -16.17
C THR A 67 17.96 6.59 -17.28
N ILE A 68 17.08 5.67 -17.68
CA ILE A 68 16.04 5.93 -18.68
C ILE A 68 14.81 6.47 -17.94
N CYS A 69 14.39 7.69 -18.23
CA CYS A 69 13.26 8.31 -17.55
C CYS A 69 12.26 9.00 -18.48
N ASP A 70 11.02 9.12 -18.01
CA ASP A 70 9.94 9.82 -18.69
C ASP A 70 9.77 11.28 -18.21
N LYS A 71 8.62 11.89 -18.52
CA LYS A 71 8.30 13.26 -18.08
C LYS A 71 8.15 13.39 -16.56
N TYR A 72 7.68 12.34 -15.88
CA TYR A 72 7.49 12.31 -14.43
C TYR A 72 8.81 12.02 -13.68
N GLY A 73 9.87 11.67 -14.42
CA GLY A 73 11.15 11.28 -13.85
C GLY A 73 11.14 9.85 -13.30
N PHE A 74 10.18 9.02 -13.70
CA PHE A 74 10.18 7.60 -13.35
C PHE A 74 11.36 6.90 -14.02
N ASP A 75 12.10 6.11 -13.26
CA ASP A 75 13.25 5.36 -13.74
C ASP A 75 12.81 3.98 -14.28
N PHE A 76 12.91 3.81 -15.61
CA PHE A 76 12.58 2.59 -16.35
C PHE A 76 13.81 1.75 -16.67
N THR A 77 14.98 2.01 -16.07
CA THR A 77 16.23 1.36 -16.49
C THR A 77 16.16 -0.17 -16.37
N TYR A 78 15.34 -0.73 -15.47
CA TYR A 78 15.09 -2.19 -15.38
C TYR A 78 14.33 -2.78 -16.58
N ASN A 79 13.62 -1.97 -17.35
CA ASN A 79 12.80 -2.41 -18.48
C ASN A 79 13.57 -2.43 -19.80
N TYR A 80 14.79 -1.90 -19.83
CA TYR A 80 15.60 -1.74 -21.03
C TYR A 80 16.93 -2.48 -20.94
N PRO A 81 17.57 -2.77 -22.07
CA PRO A 81 18.82 -3.52 -22.10
C PRO A 81 19.94 -2.75 -21.42
N LYS A 82 20.62 -3.41 -20.48
CA LYS A 82 21.83 -2.90 -19.83
C LYS A 82 23.01 -3.78 -20.22
N ILE A 83 24.19 -3.19 -20.34
CA ILE A 83 25.44 -3.95 -20.27
C ILE A 83 25.64 -4.36 -18.80
N HIS A 84 25.84 -5.65 -18.53
CA HIS A 84 26.34 -6.18 -17.25
C HIS A 84 27.79 -6.63 -17.43
N GLU A 85 28.67 -5.72 -17.88
CA GLU A 85 30.09 -6.04 -18.04
C GLU A 85 30.88 -5.47 -16.88
N TYR A 86 31.55 -6.38 -16.17
CA TYR A 86 32.53 -6.09 -15.14
C TYR A 86 33.79 -5.54 -15.82
N ILE A 87 33.81 -4.24 -16.14
CA ILE A 87 35.03 -3.57 -16.59
C ILE A 87 35.85 -3.28 -15.34
N ALA A 88 37.01 -3.95 -15.22
CA ALA A 88 37.80 -4.19 -14.00
C ALA A 88 38.24 -2.96 -13.15
N GLN A 89 37.78 -1.74 -13.43
CA GLN A 89 38.08 -0.54 -12.64
C GLN A 89 36.87 0.38 -12.42
N PHE A 90 35.67 0.00 -12.85
CA PHE A 90 34.43 0.73 -12.59
C PHE A 90 33.29 -0.25 -12.32
N ASN A 91 32.57 -0.10 -11.21
CA ASN A 91 31.24 -0.71 -11.06
C ASN A 91 30.30 0.02 -12.01
N VAL A 92 30.22 -0.41 -13.28
CA VAL A 92 29.29 0.18 -14.26
C VAL A 92 28.00 -0.63 -14.32
N ASP A 93 27.36 -0.77 -13.16
CA ASP A 93 25.92 -1.01 -13.16
C ASP A 93 25.28 0.20 -13.88
N ASN A 94 24.51 -0.03 -14.95
CA ASN A 94 23.71 0.97 -15.69
C ASN A 94 24.29 1.61 -16.97
N ILE A 95 25.21 0.96 -17.72
CA ILE A 95 25.39 1.40 -19.12
C ILE A 95 24.18 0.93 -19.94
N ILE A 96 23.33 1.89 -20.33
CA ILE A 96 22.25 1.69 -21.29
C ILE A 96 22.88 1.40 -22.65
N LEU A 97 22.49 0.29 -23.29
CA LEU A 97 22.96 -0.04 -24.63
C LEU A 97 22.52 1.01 -25.64
N GLY A 98 23.38 1.37 -26.60
CA GLY A 98 23.10 2.46 -27.56
C GLY A 98 21.84 2.26 -28.41
N ASP A 99 21.36 1.02 -28.53
CA ASP A 99 20.17 0.60 -29.25
C ASP A 99 18.96 0.32 -28.33
N TRP A 100 18.99 0.78 -27.08
CA TRP A 100 17.91 0.63 -26.10
C TRP A 100 16.53 1.02 -26.64
N CYS A 101 16.49 2.01 -27.53
CA CYS A 101 15.26 2.54 -28.12
C CYS A 101 14.51 1.51 -28.98
N ILE A 102 15.16 0.41 -29.41
CA ILE A 102 14.49 -0.69 -30.13
C ILE A 102 13.36 -1.29 -29.30
N GLN A 103 13.51 -1.36 -27.97
CA GLN A 103 12.50 -1.92 -27.06
C GLN A 103 11.42 -0.91 -26.65
N TYR A 104 11.52 0.34 -27.08
CA TYR A 104 10.60 1.40 -26.68
C TYR A 104 9.14 1.04 -27.00
N SER A 105 8.87 0.61 -28.23
CA SER A 105 7.50 0.28 -28.67
C SER A 105 6.88 -0.82 -27.81
N ASP A 106 7.61 -1.92 -27.60
CA ASP A 106 7.14 -3.06 -26.81
C ASP A 106 6.90 -2.67 -25.36
N ASN A 107 7.82 -1.90 -24.77
CA ASN A 107 7.67 -1.44 -23.39
C ASN A 107 6.52 -0.44 -23.26
N ASN A 108 6.34 0.46 -24.23
CA ASN A 108 5.23 1.40 -24.23
C ASN A 108 3.88 0.67 -24.28
N GLN A 109 3.76 -0.36 -25.11
CA GLN A 109 2.57 -1.20 -25.16
C GLN A 109 2.32 -1.93 -23.82
N LYS A 110 3.37 -2.48 -23.19
CA LYS A 110 3.26 -3.11 -21.87
C LYS A 110 2.75 -2.13 -20.82
N TYR A 111 3.24 -0.89 -20.82
CA TYR A 111 2.77 0.15 -19.90
C TYR A 111 1.32 0.54 -20.18
N GLY A 112 0.89 0.62 -21.44
CA GLY A 112 -0.52 0.79 -21.80
C GLY A 112 -1.42 -0.28 -21.16
N ILE A 113 -1.03 -1.55 -21.23
CA ILE A 113 -1.77 -2.64 -20.57
C ILE A 113 -1.79 -2.47 -19.04
N CYS A 114 -0.65 -2.15 -18.43
CA CYS A 114 -0.55 -1.94 -16.98
C CYS A 114 -1.42 -0.77 -16.49
N ILE A 115 -1.57 0.29 -17.29
CA ILE A 115 -2.44 1.44 -16.99
C ILE A 115 -3.90 0.98 -17.00
N GLU A 116 -4.33 0.25 -18.03
CA GLU A 116 -5.69 -0.26 -18.13
C GLU A 116 -6.04 -1.23 -16.99
N GLU A 117 -5.10 -2.10 -16.61
CA GLU A 117 -5.25 -2.98 -15.43
C GLU A 117 -5.38 -2.18 -14.14
N PHE A 118 -4.56 -1.13 -13.96
CA PHE A 118 -4.66 -0.24 -12.81
C PHE A 118 -6.01 0.47 -12.76
N LYS A 119 -6.48 1.04 -13.88
CA LYS A 119 -7.77 1.75 -13.94
C LYS A 119 -8.93 0.82 -13.57
N LYS A 120 -9.00 -0.35 -14.19
CA LYS A 120 -10.03 -1.37 -13.89
C LYS A 120 -10.01 -1.78 -12.42
N CYS A 121 -8.82 -2.01 -11.88
CA CYS A 121 -8.64 -2.31 -10.48
C CYS A 121 -9.20 -1.18 -9.61
N MET A 122 -8.91 0.09 -9.90
CA MET A 122 -9.39 1.21 -9.09
C MET A 122 -10.90 1.45 -9.20
N GLU A 123 -11.54 1.04 -10.29
CA GLU A 123 -12.99 1.17 -10.50
C GLU A 123 -13.82 0.14 -9.72
N ASP A 124 -13.29 -1.06 -9.44
CA ASP A 124 -14.04 -2.07 -8.69
C ASP A 124 -13.98 -1.89 -7.16
N ASP A 125 -14.72 -2.72 -6.42
CA ASP A 125 -14.82 -2.65 -4.95
C ASP A 125 -13.79 -3.54 -4.21
N VAL A 126 -12.95 -4.30 -4.91
CA VAL A 126 -12.00 -5.23 -4.28
C VAL A 126 -10.91 -4.43 -3.58
N PRO A 127 -10.61 -4.63 -2.28
CA PRO A 127 -9.62 -3.84 -1.57
C PRO A 127 -8.21 -3.94 -2.18
N VAL A 128 -7.42 -2.87 -2.05
CA VAL A 128 -6.00 -2.85 -2.48
C VAL A 128 -5.07 -2.87 -1.28
N ILE A 129 -4.07 -3.76 -1.31
CA ILE A 129 -2.92 -3.73 -0.42
C ILE A 129 -1.77 -3.03 -1.15
N VAL A 130 -1.47 -1.80 -0.75
CA VAL A 130 -0.33 -1.03 -1.24
C VAL A 130 0.91 -1.47 -0.48
N MET A 131 1.89 -2.02 -1.20
CA MET A 131 3.15 -2.47 -0.63
C MET A 131 4.21 -1.43 -0.91
N ALA A 132 4.68 -0.78 0.15
CA ALA A 132 5.38 0.49 0.05
C ALA A 132 6.73 0.50 0.77
N ALA A 133 7.68 1.25 0.21
CA ALA A 133 8.97 1.53 0.83
C ALA A 133 9.30 3.03 0.73
N TYR A 134 8.68 3.81 1.61
CA TYR A 134 8.85 5.26 1.73
C TYR A 134 8.88 5.67 3.21
N PRO A 135 9.41 6.87 3.53
CA PRO A 135 9.23 7.49 4.85
C PRO A 135 7.74 7.61 5.21
N MET A 136 7.39 7.46 6.48
CA MET A 136 6.00 7.41 6.94
C MET A 136 5.19 8.65 6.51
N LYS A 137 5.81 9.84 6.55
CA LYS A 137 5.18 11.08 6.08
C LYS A 137 4.71 10.99 4.62
N GLU A 138 5.50 10.37 3.75
CA GLU A 138 5.15 10.18 2.33
C GLU A 138 4.05 9.12 2.18
N ILE A 139 4.04 8.07 3.02
CA ILE A 139 2.98 7.06 3.04
C ILE A 139 1.63 7.66 3.41
N VAL A 140 1.57 8.46 4.48
CA VAL A 140 0.33 9.10 4.91
C VAL A 140 -0.20 10.01 3.81
N LEU A 141 0.68 10.80 3.17
CA LEU A 141 0.31 11.63 2.03
C LEU A 141 -0.29 10.80 0.87
N LEU A 142 0.34 9.67 0.53
CA LEU A 142 -0.14 8.78 -0.52
C LEU A 142 -1.47 8.11 -0.15
N GLN A 143 -1.63 7.68 1.10
CA GLN A 143 -2.88 7.11 1.61
C GLN A 143 -4.03 8.09 1.51
N ASP A 144 -3.83 9.32 1.99
CA ASP A 144 -4.84 10.38 1.94
C ASP A 144 -5.22 10.72 0.50
N PHE A 145 -4.22 10.79 -0.40
CA PHE A 145 -4.45 11.03 -1.82
C PHE A 145 -5.28 9.91 -2.46
N LEU A 146 -4.87 8.64 -2.32
CA LEU A 146 -5.56 7.51 -2.95
C LEU A 146 -6.97 7.35 -2.40
N SER A 147 -7.15 7.50 -1.09
CA SER A 147 -8.48 7.40 -0.45
C SER A 147 -9.41 8.55 -0.84
N LYS A 148 -8.86 9.70 -1.22
CA LYS A 148 -9.65 10.83 -1.76
C LYS A 148 -9.96 10.65 -3.25
N GLN A 149 -9.00 10.15 -4.02
CA GLN A 149 -9.14 9.97 -5.47
C GLN A 149 -10.09 8.82 -5.80
N TYR A 150 -10.11 7.78 -4.96
CA TYR A 150 -10.93 6.59 -5.10
C TYR A 150 -11.67 6.34 -3.77
N ASP A 151 -12.69 7.16 -3.49
CA ASP A 151 -13.38 7.23 -2.20
C ASP A 151 -14.21 5.98 -1.86
N HIS A 152 -14.64 5.23 -2.87
CA HIS A 152 -15.29 3.93 -2.72
C HIS A 152 -14.30 2.80 -2.38
N LYS A 153 -13.00 3.02 -2.61
CA LYS A 153 -11.97 1.98 -2.55
C LYS A 153 -11.34 1.87 -1.16
N MET A 154 -11.24 0.65 -0.64
CA MET A 154 -10.51 0.38 0.60
C MET A 154 -9.02 0.15 0.31
N PHE A 155 -8.17 0.95 0.94
CA PHE A 155 -6.71 0.79 0.88
C PHE A 155 -6.12 0.34 2.22
N TYR A 156 -5.30 -0.70 2.17
CA TYR A 156 -4.37 -1.09 3.23
C TYR A 156 -2.95 -0.80 2.78
N PHE A 157 -2.09 -0.35 3.69
CA PHE A 157 -0.69 -0.11 3.41
C PHE A 157 0.17 -1.07 4.21
N LEU A 158 1.09 -1.76 3.54
CA LEU A 158 2.16 -2.53 4.15
C LEU A 158 3.49 -1.87 3.83
N VAL A 159 4.10 -1.25 4.84
CA VAL A 159 5.25 -0.36 4.68
C VAL A 159 6.51 -0.97 5.27
N ALA A 160 7.56 -1.07 4.46
CA ALA A 160 8.90 -1.38 4.94
C ALA A 160 9.56 -0.11 5.50
N THR A 161 9.50 0.07 6.83
CA THR A 161 10.05 1.23 7.54
C THR A 161 10.38 0.90 8.99
N GLY A 162 11.36 1.60 9.57
CA GLY A 162 11.68 1.55 10.99
C GLY A 162 10.71 2.36 11.86
N GLU A 163 9.80 3.11 11.24
CA GLU A 163 8.82 3.96 11.90
C GLU A 163 7.57 3.15 12.32
N SER A 164 6.98 3.51 13.45
CA SER A 164 5.65 3.02 13.82
C SER A 164 4.57 3.85 13.13
N SER A 165 3.39 3.25 12.92
CA SER A 165 2.20 3.97 12.49
C SER A 165 1.13 3.98 13.58
N VAL A 166 0.38 5.07 13.66
CA VAL A 166 -0.85 5.18 14.47
C VAL A 166 -2.12 5.03 13.62
N HIS A 167 -1.98 4.92 12.30
CA HIS A 167 -3.10 4.78 11.37
C HIS A 167 -3.55 3.32 11.29
N GLU A 168 -4.86 3.10 11.44
CA GLU A 168 -5.45 1.76 11.55
C GLU A 168 -5.21 0.87 10.31
N ASN A 169 -5.10 1.47 9.13
CA ASN A 169 -4.92 0.75 7.86
C ASN A 169 -3.45 0.76 7.37
N ILE A 170 -2.49 1.24 8.17
CA ILE A 170 -1.06 1.19 7.84
C ILE A 170 -0.37 0.19 8.76
N PHE A 171 0.16 -0.85 8.17
CA PHE A 171 0.92 -1.91 8.82
C PHE A 171 2.39 -1.73 8.46
N THR A 172 3.27 -1.85 9.45
CA THR A 172 4.71 -1.65 9.23
C THR A 172 5.48 -2.93 9.47
N ILE A 173 6.57 -3.08 8.72
CA ILE A 173 7.59 -4.10 8.91
C ILE A 173 8.95 -3.42 8.89
N PRO A 174 9.93 -3.94 9.65
CA PRO A 174 11.28 -3.41 9.58
C PRO A 174 11.84 -3.62 8.16
N PRO A 175 12.56 -2.62 7.59
CA PRO A 175 13.12 -2.72 6.24
C PRO A 175 14.23 -3.76 6.14
N GLU A 176 14.87 -4.03 7.29
CA GLU A 176 15.92 -5.03 7.46
C GLU A 176 15.67 -5.80 8.77
N LYS A 177 15.89 -7.11 8.73
CA LYS A 177 15.87 -7.96 9.92
C LYS A 177 17.05 -8.91 9.88
N SER A 178 17.86 -8.90 10.94
CA SER A 178 19.03 -9.78 11.09
C SER A 178 20.03 -9.71 9.92
N GLY A 179 20.28 -8.52 9.37
CA GLY A 179 21.20 -8.36 8.22
C GLY A 179 20.55 -8.62 6.85
N MET A 180 19.30 -9.07 6.80
CA MET A 180 18.59 -9.34 5.55
C MET A 180 17.60 -8.23 5.23
N MET A 181 17.86 -7.51 4.13
CA MET A 181 16.85 -6.63 3.53
C MET A 181 15.71 -7.47 2.94
N ASN A 182 14.47 -7.04 3.19
CA ASN A 182 13.26 -7.69 2.68
C ASN A 182 13.07 -9.14 3.16
N ASP A 183 13.10 -9.34 4.49
CA ASP A 183 12.67 -10.60 5.13
C ASP A 183 11.23 -10.94 4.73
N TYR A 184 11.08 -11.80 3.72
CA TYR A 184 9.79 -12.15 3.13
C TYR A 184 8.84 -12.81 4.14
N VAL A 185 9.38 -13.45 5.18
CA VAL A 185 8.57 -14.06 6.25
C VAL A 185 7.79 -12.96 6.99
N SER A 186 8.43 -11.83 7.27
CA SER A 186 7.75 -10.70 7.91
C SER A 186 6.67 -10.09 7.00
N TRP A 187 6.93 -10.01 5.69
CA TRP A 187 5.91 -9.56 4.71
C TRP A 187 4.70 -10.51 4.70
N GLU A 188 4.92 -11.82 4.58
CA GLU A 188 3.85 -12.82 4.52
C GLU A 188 2.97 -12.83 5.78
N ILE A 189 3.59 -12.77 6.96
CA ILE A 189 2.87 -12.71 8.25
C ILE A 189 1.95 -11.50 8.28
N ILE A 190 2.46 -10.32 7.93
CA ILE A 190 1.65 -9.09 7.98
C ILE A 190 0.58 -9.07 6.88
N LEU A 191 0.86 -9.59 5.68
CA LEU A 191 -0.16 -9.79 4.65
C LEU A 191 -1.32 -10.64 5.15
N ASN A 192 -1.04 -11.74 5.86
CA ASN A 192 -2.08 -12.59 6.45
C ASN A 192 -2.86 -11.86 7.57
N ASN A 193 -2.18 -11.03 8.36
CA ASN A 193 -2.84 -10.19 9.37
C ASN A 193 -3.78 -9.17 8.75
N ILE A 194 -3.39 -8.53 7.64
CA ILE A 194 -4.24 -7.59 6.89
C ILE A 194 -5.51 -8.31 6.40
N LYS A 195 -5.36 -9.51 5.81
CA LYS A 195 -6.50 -10.33 5.35
C LYS A 195 -7.45 -10.70 6.49
N ALA A 196 -6.91 -11.12 7.63
CA ALA A 196 -7.69 -11.45 8.81
C ALA A 196 -8.41 -10.21 9.39
N PHE A 197 -7.73 -9.06 9.43
CA PHE A 197 -8.27 -7.79 9.88
C PHE A 197 -9.41 -7.28 8.98
N HIS A 198 -9.23 -7.35 7.66
CA HIS A 198 -10.30 -7.02 6.72
C HIS A 198 -11.52 -7.93 6.91
N SER A 199 -11.28 -9.23 7.06
CA SER A 199 -12.34 -10.21 7.29
C SER A 199 -13.12 -9.92 8.58
N SER A 200 -12.45 -9.52 9.66
CA SER A 200 -13.09 -9.21 10.94
C SER A 200 -13.95 -7.95 10.90
N LYS A 201 -13.57 -6.93 10.12
CA LYS A 201 -14.38 -5.73 9.85
C LYS A 201 -15.67 -6.06 9.06
N ASN A 202 -15.63 -7.10 8.24
CA ASN A 202 -16.74 -7.50 7.36
C ASN A 202 -17.63 -8.62 7.91
N VAL A 203 -17.37 -9.11 9.14
CA VAL A 203 -18.31 -10.01 9.82
C VAL A 203 -19.58 -9.22 10.16
N LYS A 204 -20.63 -9.40 9.36
CA LYS A 204 -22.00 -9.07 9.78
C LYS A 204 -22.31 -9.93 11.00
N ILE A 205 -22.29 -9.35 12.20
CA ILE A 205 -22.87 -10.00 13.39
C ILE A 205 -24.31 -10.35 13.00
N PRO A 206 -24.70 -11.64 12.96
CA PRO A 206 -26.09 -11.97 12.73
C PRO A 206 -26.87 -11.32 13.86
N GLN A 207 -27.71 -10.34 13.54
CA GLN A 207 -28.72 -9.88 14.47
C GLN A 207 -29.49 -11.13 14.86
N ARG A 208 -29.31 -11.60 16.10
CA ARG A 208 -30.21 -12.59 16.67
C ARG A 208 -31.60 -11.97 16.55
N ASN A 209 -32.38 -12.45 15.60
CA ASN A 209 -33.82 -12.31 15.66
C ASN A 209 -34.22 -12.92 17.00
N VAL A 210 -34.43 -12.07 18.00
CA VAL A 210 -35.16 -12.44 19.20
C VAL A 210 -36.58 -12.68 18.70
N VAL A 211 -36.84 -13.93 18.32
CA VAL A 211 -38.19 -14.42 18.11
C VAL A 211 -38.85 -14.32 19.49
N MET A 212 -39.62 -13.25 19.68
CA MET A 212 -40.57 -13.12 20.79
C MET A 212 -41.69 -14.16 20.58
N GLY A 213 -41.36 -15.43 20.83
CA GLY A 213 -42.34 -16.48 21.07
C GLY A 213 -42.76 -16.42 22.52
N GLY A 214 -44.01 -16.03 22.78
CA GLY A 214 -44.62 -16.03 24.11
C GLY A 214 -44.54 -17.41 24.79
N ILE A 215 -44.51 -17.48 26.12
CA ILE A 215 -45.64 -17.59 27.07
C ILE A 215 -44.99 -18.07 28.40
N PRO A 216 -45.54 -17.93 29.64
CA PRO A 216 -46.39 -16.93 30.28
C PRO A 216 -45.71 -16.27 31.52
N ARG A 217 -46.39 -15.29 32.13
CA ARG A 217 -46.03 -14.65 33.41
C ARG A 217 -45.84 -15.68 34.54
N GLN A 218 -44.69 -15.64 35.20
CA GLN A 218 -44.56 -16.00 36.62
C GLN A 218 -44.03 -14.79 37.37
N GLU A 219 -44.84 -14.31 38.32
CA GLU A 219 -44.47 -13.28 39.28
C GLU A 219 -43.41 -13.84 40.23
N HIS A 220 -42.17 -13.37 40.12
CA HIS A 220 -41.23 -13.43 41.23
C HIS A 220 -40.84 -12.02 41.65
N VAL A 221 -41.44 -11.63 42.77
CA VAL A 221 -41.07 -10.51 43.63
C VAL A 221 -39.62 -10.69 44.05
N ILE A 222 -38.74 -9.75 43.67
CA ILE A 222 -37.49 -9.51 44.38
C ILE A 222 -37.35 -8.00 44.61
N HIS A 223 -37.37 -7.65 45.90
CA HIS A 223 -37.16 -6.32 46.45
C HIS A 223 -35.81 -5.72 46.00
N LEU A 224 -35.85 -4.55 45.37
CA LEU A 224 -34.71 -3.61 45.36
C LEU A 224 -35.05 -2.44 46.27
N LYS A 225 -34.49 -2.48 47.48
CA LYS A 225 -34.49 -1.35 48.42
C LYS A 225 -33.72 -0.19 47.81
N SER A 226 -34.33 0.98 47.87
CA SER A 226 -33.69 2.26 47.59
C SER A 226 -32.57 2.54 48.59
N ALA A 227 -31.46 3.13 48.14
CA ALA A 227 -30.61 3.95 48.99
C ALA A 227 -30.14 5.19 48.22
N LYS A 228 -30.40 6.35 48.83
CA LYS A 228 -30.13 7.71 48.35
C LYS A 228 -28.65 8.07 48.41
N LYS A 229 -28.28 9.01 47.51
CA LYS A 229 -27.34 10.15 47.62
C LYS A 229 -26.25 10.10 48.71
N ASN A 230 -25.02 10.42 48.31
CA ASN A 230 -24.28 11.52 48.93
C ASN A 230 -23.24 12.16 47.97
N ASN A 231 -23.31 13.50 47.92
CA ASN A 231 -22.30 14.43 47.42
C ASN A 231 -21.02 14.34 48.25
N ILE A 232 -19.84 14.38 47.63
CA ILE A 232 -18.66 15.09 48.16
C ILE A 232 -17.86 15.69 46.99
N ARG A 233 -17.54 16.99 47.14
CA ARG A 233 -16.64 17.82 46.32
C ARG A 233 -15.17 17.55 46.66
N SER A 234 -14.31 17.51 45.65
CA SER A 234 -12.93 18.03 45.62
C SER A 234 -12.45 17.88 44.16
N GLY A 235 -12.00 18.88 43.40
CA GLY A 235 -11.12 19.99 43.72
C GLY A 235 -9.69 19.59 43.37
N PHE A 236 -9.19 19.91 42.16
CA PHE A 236 -7.82 20.40 41.93
C PHE A 236 -7.64 20.88 40.47
N LYS A 237 -6.79 21.91 40.35
CA LYS A 237 -6.57 22.85 39.25
C LYS A 237 -5.80 22.24 38.07
N LEU A 238 -6.21 22.60 36.85
CA LEU A 238 -5.36 22.62 35.66
C LEU A 238 -4.56 23.93 35.64
N ALA A 239 -3.23 23.83 35.62
CA ALA A 239 -2.35 24.93 35.29
C ALA A 239 -1.95 24.81 33.81
N PHE A 240 -2.39 25.78 33.02
CA PHE A 240 -1.84 26.10 31.71
C PHE A 240 -0.50 26.82 31.93
N ILE A 241 0.54 26.42 31.18
CA ILE A 241 1.70 27.27 30.93
C ILE A 241 1.84 27.40 29.42
N GLU A 242 1.46 28.58 28.92
CA GLU A 242 1.96 29.12 27.66
C GLU A 242 3.06 30.13 28.01
N LYS A 243 4.27 29.88 27.51
CA LYS A 243 5.19 30.80 26.82
C LYS A 243 6.60 30.21 26.77
#